data_AF-A0A838FZV9-F1
#
_entry.id   AF-A0A838FZV9-F1
#
_cell.length_a   1.000
_cell.length_b   1.000
_cell.length_c   1.000
_cell.angle_alpha   90.00
_cell.angle_beta   90.00
_cell.angle_gamma   90.00
#
_symmetry.space_group_name_H-M   'P 1'
#
loop_
_entity.id
_entity.type
_entity.pdbx_description
1 polymer ?
#
loop_
_entity_poly.entity_id
_entity_poly.type
_entity_poly.pdbx_seq_one_letter_code
_entity_poly.pdbx_strand_id
1 'polypeptide(L)'
;MTGVLVLVTGTGRSGTSTIAGSLHHLGLHVPGPYLGANESNPKGFFESTWAVKFHKRITAAAGIHDFDSRPGALDRARESVTPRMKASLVEFLRRHSVAGPQLVVKDPRSVWVQQLWKDAAREAELEIRFLSMLRHPAEVVGSRTTYYATKSDEDQRRRYETFNVARWVNNSLISERETRGDVRTFVPYSDLLDDWRPVLARVADELGLTFDSDLTAGSHHPVDDFIDPGLRRHTVSWDDIEVPDALREVAQEVWDVQMVLCGHAGADAAASERLDAAAERYEQILAEAAAVSHDTTGEIRDEARRAGAREAREQAGKAGGRQGSPSGLGPGSGSDRALRDVNGRELVREVGKRAARRLRRPSPRKHGEGA
;
A
#
# COMPACT_ATOMS: atom_id res chain seq x y z
N MET A 1 27.85 -16.03 -7.13
CA MET A 1 27.27 -14.70 -7.41
C MET A 1 26.16 -14.48 -6.42
N THR A 2 26.14 -13.35 -5.73
CA THR A 2 25.04 -12.94 -4.84
C THR A 2 23.78 -12.78 -5.68
N GLY A 3 22.64 -13.29 -5.21
CA GLY A 3 21.37 -13.14 -5.93
C GLY A 3 20.87 -11.69 -5.86
N VAL A 4 20.02 -11.32 -6.82
CA VAL A 4 19.43 -9.98 -6.95
C VAL A 4 17.96 -10.05 -6.56
N LEU A 5 17.52 -9.10 -5.74
CA LEU A 5 16.11 -8.83 -5.51
C LEU A 5 15.74 -7.49 -6.13
N VAL A 6 14.89 -7.50 -7.14
CA VAL A 6 14.24 -6.29 -7.67
C VAL A 6 12.91 -6.08 -6.94
N LEU A 7 12.83 -5.01 -6.15
CA LEU A 7 11.57 -4.56 -5.58
C LEU A 7 10.92 -3.56 -6.53
N VAL A 8 9.81 -3.94 -7.14
CA VAL A 8 9.03 -3.07 -8.02
C VAL A 8 8.15 -2.15 -7.17
N THR A 9 8.39 -0.86 -7.30
CA THR A 9 7.76 0.24 -6.58
C THR A 9 6.99 1.14 -7.55
N GLY A 10 6.15 2.00 -7.01
CA GLY A 10 5.32 2.92 -7.78
C GLY A 10 3.94 3.06 -7.16
N THR A 11 3.31 4.19 -7.43
CA THR A 11 1.95 4.46 -6.96
C THR A 11 0.97 3.48 -7.62
N GLY A 12 -0.19 3.22 -6.98
CA GLY A 12 -1.21 2.38 -7.61
C GLY A 12 -1.57 2.92 -9.00
N ARG A 13 -1.74 2.03 -10.00
CA ARG A 13 -2.06 2.37 -11.41
C ARG A 13 -0.93 3.01 -12.24
N SER A 14 0.30 3.03 -11.73
CA SER A 14 1.49 3.49 -12.46
C SER A 14 2.08 2.49 -13.46
N GLY A 15 1.51 1.28 -13.60
CA GLY A 15 2.05 0.24 -14.49
C GLY A 15 2.96 -0.79 -13.81
N THR A 16 2.97 -0.85 -12.47
CA THR A 16 3.76 -1.85 -11.71
C THR A 16 3.42 -3.30 -12.04
N SER A 17 2.17 -3.60 -12.40
CA SER A 17 1.80 -4.95 -12.90
C SER A 17 2.41 -5.23 -14.27
N THR A 18 2.42 -4.24 -15.16
CA THR A 18 2.96 -4.38 -16.51
C THR A 18 4.45 -4.67 -16.45
N ILE A 19 5.23 -3.88 -15.71
CA ILE A 19 6.67 -4.15 -15.62
C ILE A 19 6.98 -5.49 -14.92
N ALA A 20 6.25 -5.85 -13.85
CA ALA A 20 6.47 -7.12 -13.16
C ALA A 20 6.15 -8.33 -14.06
N GLY A 21 5.09 -8.24 -14.86
CA GLY A 21 4.76 -9.26 -15.86
C GLY A 21 5.77 -9.31 -17.00
N SER A 22 6.26 -8.16 -17.49
CA SER A 22 7.30 -8.15 -18.52
C SER A 22 8.61 -8.80 -18.03
N LEU A 23 9.04 -8.50 -16.80
CA LEU A 23 10.21 -9.14 -16.20
C LEU A 23 10.00 -10.65 -16.01
N HIS A 24 8.79 -11.08 -15.63
CA HIS A 24 8.44 -12.50 -15.58
C HIS A 24 8.61 -13.20 -16.93
N HIS A 25 8.09 -12.57 -18.00
CA HIS A 25 8.18 -13.11 -19.36
C HIS A 25 9.62 -13.09 -19.92
N LEU A 26 10.53 -12.31 -19.34
CA LEU A 26 11.95 -12.25 -19.68
C LEU A 26 12.84 -13.15 -18.80
N GLY A 27 12.22 -14.08 -18.07
CA GLY A 27 12.93 -15.12 -17.33
C GLY A 27 13.29 -14.77 -15.88
N LEU A 28 12.85 -13.62 -15.35
CA LEU A 28 13.03 -13.32 -13.93
C LEU A 28 12.00 -14.08 -13.07
N HIS A 29 12.44 -14.51 -11.89
CA HIS A 29 11.58 -15.25 -10.97
C HIS A 29 10.66 -14.31 -10.20
N VAL A 30 9.36 -14.35 -10.48
CA VAL A 30 8.31 -13.65 -9.71
C VAL A 30 7.58 -14.68 -8.83
N PRO A 31 7.59 -14.57 -7.48
CA PRO A 31 6.97 -15.57 -6.62
C PRO A 31 5.43 -15.60 -6.70
N GLY A 32 4.89 -16.71 -7.19
CA GLY A 32 3.47 -17.06 -7.06
C GLY A 32 3.09 -17.64 -5.68
N PRO A 33 1.80 -17.96 -5.46
CA PRO A 33 0.67 -17.66 -6.35
C PRO A 33 0.34 -16.17 -6.35
N TYR A 34 -0.09 -15.67 -7.51
CA TYR A 34 -0.39 -14.25 -7.74
C TYR A 34 -1.83 -13.91 -7.34
N LEU A 35 -2.10 -12.63 -7.04
CA LEU A 35 -3.46 -12.11 -7.07
C LEU A 35 -4.05 -12.32 -8.47
N GLY A 36 -5.24 -12.93 -8.51
CA GLY A 36 -5.95 -13.23 -9.75
C GLY A 36 -6.29 -11.97 -10.55
N ALA A 37 -6.35 -12.12 -11.87
CA ALA A 37 -6.85 -11.08 -12.77
C ALA A 37 -8.29 -10.67 -12.40
N ASN A 38 -8.64 -9.42 -12.70
CA ASN A 38 -10.01 -8.91 -12.57
C ASN A 38 -10.29 -7.85 -13.63
N GLU A 39 -11.49 -7.29 -13.65
CA GLU A 39 -11.90 -6.26 -14.63
C GLU A 39 -10.93 -5.06 -14.69
N SER A 40 -10.33 -4.66 -13.56
CA SER A 40 -9.40 -3.54 -13.51
C SER A 40 -7.99 -3.86 -14.02
N ASN A 41 -7.63 -5.14 -14.13
CA ASN A 41 -6.35 -5.64 -14.62
C ASN A 41 -6.48 -7.09 -15.14
N PRO A 42 -6.98 -7.27 -16.37
CA PRO A 42 -7.29 -8.58 -16.93
C PRO A 42 -6.04 -9.44 -17.22
N LYS A 43 -4.86 -8.80 -17.38
CA LYS A 43 -3.59 -9.50 -17.63
C LYS A 43 -2.90 -10.01 -16.35
N GLY A 44 -3.53 -9.82 -15.19
CA GLY A 44 -3.03 -10.30 -13.90
C GLY A 44 -2.11 -9.30 -13.20
N PHE A 45 -2.04 -9.40 -11.86
CA PHE A 45 -1.33 -8.41 -11.06
C PHE A 45 0.15 -8.71 -10.89
N PHE A 46 0.60 -9.97 -10.98
CA PHE A 46 1.98 -10.35 -10.60
C PHE A 46 2.35 -9.91 -9.17
N GLU A 47 1.33 -9.71 -8.33
CA GLU A 47 1.46 -9.48 -6.89
C GLU A 47 1.42 -10.82 -6.19
N SER A 48 2.52 -11.20 -5.52
CA SER A 48 2.52 -12.39 -4.68
C SER A 48 1.45 -12.25 -3.59
N THR A 49 0.56 -13.22 -3.47
CA THR A 49 -0.44 -13.24 -2.39
C THR A 49 0.21 -13.23 -1.00
N TRP A 50 1.45 -13.77 -0.89
CA TRP A 50 2.22 -13.70 0.34
C TRP A 50 2.61 -12.26 0.67
N ALA A 51 3.18 -11.52 -0.30
CA ALA A 51 3.60 -10.12 -0.13
C ALA A 51 2.41 -9.21 0.23
N VAL A 52 1.28 -9.39 -0.47
CA VAL A 52 0.03 -8.65 -0.18
C VAL A 52 -0.44 -8.89 1.25
N LYS A 53 -0.51 -10.16 1.68
CA LYS A 53 -0.91 -10.51 3.06
C LYS A 53 0.11 -10.01 4.08
N PHE A 54 1.39 -9.99 3.72
CA PHE A 54 2.47 -9.50 4.59
C PHE A 54 2.33 -8.00 4.82
N HIS A 55 2.25 -7.19 3.76
CA HIS A 55 2.08 -5.74 3.89
C HIS A 55 0.77 -5.35 4.56
N LYS A 56 -0.35 -6.03 4.24
CA LYS A 56 -1.64 -5.79 4.91
C LYS A 56 -1.61 -6.03 6.42
N ARG A 57 -0.79 -6.99 6.89
CA ARG A 57 -0.61 -7.22 8.33
C ARG A 57 0.11 -6.04 8.99
N ILE A 58 1.08 -5.44 8.29
CA ILE A 58 1.83 -4.29 8.78
C ILE A 58 0.95 -3.03 8.76
N THR A 59 0.26 -2.73 7.65
CA THR A 59 -0.61 -1.55 7.57
C THR A 59 -1.76 -1.62 8.59
N ALA A 60 -2.33 -2.81 8.82
CA ALA A 60 -3.34 -3.02 9.87
C ALA A 60 -2.77 -2.83 11.28
N ALA A 61 -1.56 -3.32 11.56
CA ALA A 61 -0.91 -3.14 12.86
C ALA A 61 -0.54 -1.67 13.14
N ALA A 62 -0.14 -0.93 12.09
CA ALA A 62 0.17 0.49 12.14
C ALA A 62 -1.07 1.40 12.19
N GLY A 63 -2.25 0.88 11.85
CA GLY A 63 -3.48 1.68 11.76
C GLY A 63 -3.44 2.71 10.63
N ILE A 64 -2.86 2.34 9.49
CA ILE A 64 -2.72 3.21 8.30
C ILE A 64 -3.45 2.62 7.10
N HIS A 65 -3.80 3.48 6.14
CA HIS A 65 -4.37 3.05 4.87
C HIS A 65 -3.27 2.51 3.93
N ASP A 66 -3.62 1.62 3.00
CA ASP A 66 -2.68 1.03 2.02
C ASP A 66 -1.92 2.06 1.20
N PHE A 67 -2.57 3.19 0.94
CA PHE A 67 -2.02 4.39 0.29
C PHE A 67 -2.40 5.56 1.18
N ASP A 68 -1.73 5.72 2.31
CA ASP A 68 -1.97 6.84 3.22
C ASP A 68 -1.38 8.13 2.62
N SER A 69 -2.07 9.26 2.77
CA SER A 69 -1.57 10.56 2.31
C SER A 69 -0.69 11.25 3.34
N ARG A 70 -0.63 10.76 4.59
CA ARG A 70 0.12 11.40 5.68
C ARG A 70 1.57 10.93 5.68
N PRO A 71 2.56 11.85 5.71
CA PRO A 71 3.98 11.48 5.81
C PRO A 71 4.31 10.62 7.04
N GLY A 72 3.74 10.97 8.20
CA GLY A 72 3.90 10.21 9.44
C GLY A 72 3.30 8.78 9.43
N ALA A 73 2.67 8.34 8.34
CA ALA A 73 2.27 6.94 8.18
C ALA A 73 3.48 6.00 8.05
N LEU A 74 4.61 6.49 7.51
CA LEU A 74 5.85 5.71 7.39
C LEU A 74 6.39 5.30 8.77
N ASP A 75 6.45 6.26 9.71
CA ASP A 75 6.97 5.97 11.06
C ASP A 75 6.07 4.99 11.80
N ARG A 76 4.74 5.13 11.69
CA ARG A 76 3.79 4.16 12.24
C ARG A 76 3.98 2.76 11.65
N ALA A 77 4.23 2.66 10.35
CA ALA A 77 4.54 1.38 9.70
C ALA A 77 5.81 0.77 10.27
N ARG A 78 6.89 1.55 10.37
CA ARG A 78 8.18 1.12 10.96
C ARG A 78 8.03 0.64 12.40
N GLU A 79 7.34 1.39 13.24
CA GLU A 79 7.07 1.03 14.64
C GLU A 79 6.26 -0.28 14.78
N SER A 80 5.42 -0.59 13.79
CA SER A 80 4.62 -1.82 13.80
C SER A 80 5.39 -3.07 13.37
N VAL A 81 6.60 -2.92 12.79
CA VAL A 81 7.43 -4.04 12.34
C VAL A 81 8.01 -4.78 13.54
N THR A 82 7.79 -6.09 13.58
CA THR A 82 8.32 -6.97 14.64
C THR A 82 9.49 -7.82 14.13
N PRO A 83 10.38 -8.30 15.01
CA PRO A 83 11.44 -9.26 14.63
C PRO A 83 10.89 -10.51 13.94
N ARG A 84 9.69 -10.97 14.34
CA ARG A 84 9.01 -12.11 13.69
C ARG A 84 8.60 -11.81 12.25
N MET A 85 8.15 -10.58 11.97
CA MET A 85 7.82 -10.15 10.61
C MET A 85 9.08 -10.14 9.74
N LYS A 86 10.19 -9.55 10.23
CA LYS A 86 11.47 -9.59 9.52
C LYS A 86 11.93 -11.03 9.25
N ALA A 87 11.93 -11.90 10.26
CA ALA A 87 12.31 -13.30 10.08
C ALA A 87 11.46 -14.02 9.03
N SER A 88 10.14 -13.76 9.00
CA SER A 88 9.27 -14.35 7.97
C SER A 88 9.56 -13.84 6.56
N LEU A 89 10.02 -12.60 6.42
CA LEU A 89 10.44 -12.03 5.15
C LEU A 89 11.78 -12.62 4.69
N VAL A 90 12.75 -12.77 5.60
CA VAL A 90 14.03 -13.44 5.31
C VAL A 90 13.80 -14.88 4.86
N GLU A 91 12.91 -15.62 5.53
CA GLU A 91 12.53 -16.98 5.13
C GLU A 91 11.88 -17.01 3.74
N PHE A 92 10.99 -16.06 3.45
CA PHE A 92 10.39 -15.92 2.13
C PHE A 92 11.44 -15.68 1.05
N LEU A 93 12.38 -14.76 1.27
CA LEU A 93 13.46 -14.45 0.34
C LEU A 93 14.38 -15.65 0.10
N ARG A 94 14.86 -16.31 1.16
CA ARG A 94 15.71 -17.51 1.07
C ARG A 94 15.00 -18.66 0.35
N ARG A 95 13.70 -18.83 0.56
CA ARG A 95 12.92 -19.86 -0.13
C ARG A 95 12.85 -19.61 -1.63
N HIS A 96 12.76 -18.35 -2.06
CA HIS A 96 12.57 -18.04 -3.48
C HIS A 96 13.88 -17.76 -4.23
N SER A 97 14.97 -17.43 -3.54
CA SER A 97 16.29 -17.29 -4.17
C SER A 97 16.86 -18.61 -4.68
N VAL A 98 16.36 -19.77 -4.24
CA VAL A 98 16.74 -21.08 -4.79
C VAL A 98 16.20 -21.33 -6.20
N ALA A 99 15.14 -20.61 -6.61
CA ALA A 99 14.51 -20.81 -7.91
C ALA A 99 15.25 -20.06 -9.04
N GLY A 100 16.10 -19.09 -8.71
CA GLY A 100 16.89 -18.36 -9.69
C GLY A 100 17.67 -17.20 -9.06
N PRO A 101 18.69 -16.69 -9.76
CA PRO A 101 19.55 -15.64 -9.24
C PRO A 101 18.89 -14.24 -9.25
N GLN A 102 17.76 -14.06 -9.91
CA GLN A 102 17.07 -12.77 -10.05
C GLN A 102 15.60 -12.89 -9.64
N LEU A 103 15.31 -12.39 -8.45
CA LEU A 103 14.01 -12.40 -7.81
C LEU A 103 13.32 -11.05 -8.02
N VAL A 104 12.04 -11.06 -8.38
CA VAL A 104 11.22 -9.86 -8.50
C VAL A 104 10.07 -9.94 -7.52
N VAL A 105 9.90 -8.91 -6.70
CA VAL A 105 8.72 -8.77 -5.84
C VAL A 105 8.02 -7.48 -6.18
N LYS A 106 6.71 -7.57 -6.39
CA LYS A 106 5.83 -6.41 -6.59
C LYS A 106 4.69 -6.44 -5.59
N ASP A 107 4.54 -5.33 -4.88
CA ASP A 107 3.31 -4.94 -4.19
C ASP A 107 3.39 -3.42 -3.90
N PRO A 108 2.41 -2.61 -4.35
CA PRO A 108 2.46 -1.16 -4.19
C PRO A 108 2.53 -0.65 -2.74
N ARG A 109 2.15 -1.48 -1.74
CA ARG A 109 2.22 -1.14 -0.31
C ARG A 109 3.62 -1.34 0.26
N SER A 110 4.57 -1.83 -0.54
CA SER A 110 5.97 -1.97 -0.13
C SER A 110 6.60 -0.64 0.28
N VAL A 111 6.08 0.49 -0.22
CA VAL A 111 6.47 1.87 0.15
C VAL A 111 6.59 2.10 1.66
N TRP A 112 5.75 1.45 2.46
CA TRP A 112 5.75 1.62 3.91
C TRP A 112 6.84 0.84 4.64
N VAL A 113 7.53 -0.07 3.94
CA VAL A 113 8.42 -1.07 4.54
C VAL A 113 9.68 -1.31 3.71
N GLN A 114 10.09 -0.37 2.87
CA GLN A 114 11.27 -0.54 2.00
C GLN A 114 12.54 -0.80 2.81
N GLN A 115 12.75 -0.10 3.93
CA GLN A 115 13.87 -0.38 4.82
C GLN A 115 13.85 -1.83 5.37
N LEU A 116 12.67 -2.36 5.70
CA LEU A 116 12.54 -3.76 6.13
C LEU A 116 12.92 -4.74 5.01
N TRP A 117 12.58 -4.43 3.76
CA TRP A 117 13.03 -5.21 2.60
C TRP A 117 14.54 -5.17 2.42
N LYS A 118 15.18 -4.00 2.57
CA LYS A 118 16.66 -3.89 2.53
C LYS A 118 17.31 -4.74 3.61
N ASP A 119 16.83 -4.65 4.84
CA ASP A 119 17.39 -5.39 5.97
C ASP A 119 17.18 -6.90 5.85
N ALA A 120 16.05 -7.33 5.30
CA ALA A 120 15.77 -8.74 5.05
C ALA A 120 16.58 -9.29 3.86
N ALA A 121 16.75 -8.50 2.78
CA ALA A 121 17.58 -8.87 1.64
C ALA A 121 19.04 -9.06 2.05
N ARG A 122 19.59 -8.12 2.83
CA ARG A 122 20.95 -8.24 3.39
C ARG A 122 21.12 -9.53 4.20
N GLU A 123 20.17 -9.86 5.07
CA GLU A 123 20.21 -11.08 5.88
C GLU A 123 19.97 -12.37 5.07
N ALA A 124 19.27 -12.26 3.93
CA ALA A 124 19.07 -13.33 2.96
C ALA A 124 20.22 -13.43 1.93
N GLU A 125 21.28 -12.63 2.08
CA GLU A 125 22.42 -12.57 1.14
C GLU A 125 21.97 -12.25 -0.30
N LEU A 126 21.06 -11.28 -0.43
CA LEU A 126 20.59 -10.74 -1.70
C LEU A 126 20.94 -9.25 -1.81
N GLU A 127 21.33 -8.84 -3.01
CA GLU A 127 21.46 -7.43 -3.38
C GLU A 127 20.08 -6.90 -3.78
N ILE A 128 19.54 -5.97 -3.00
CA ILE A 128 18.27 -5.32 -3.33
C ILE A 128 18.48 -4.18 -4.32
N ARG A 129 17.58 -4.09 -5.29
CA ARG A 129 17.52 -3.04 -6.32
C ARG A 129 16.08 -2.58 -6.47
N PHE A 130 15.87 -1.33 -6.88
CA PHE A 130 14.52 -0.74 -6.95
C PHE A 130 14.16 -0.38 -8.39
N LEU A 131 12.93 -0.72 -8.79
CA LEU A 131 12.36 -0.30 -10.07
C LEU A 131 11.08 0.47 -9.80
N SER A 132 11.13 1.80 -9.96
CA SER A 132 9.98 2.68 -9.73
C SER A 132 9.24 2.97 -11.03
N MET A 133 7.99 2.54 -11.12
CA MET A 133 7.11 2.93 -12.22
C MET A 133 6.56 4.34 -12.03
N LEU A 134 6.68 5.14 -13.09
CA LEU A 134 6.23 6.53 -13.14
C LEU A 134 4.99 6.66 -14.04
N ARG A 135 3.98 7.33 -13.51
CA ARG A 135 2.83 7.79 -14.30
C ARG A 135 2.33 9.11 -13.75
N HIS A 136 2.01 10.03 -14.66
CA HIS A 136 1.56 11.36 -14.32
C HIS A 136 0.38 11.31 -13.32
N PRO A 137 0.38 12.13 -12.26
CA PRO A 137 -0.65 12.08 -11.22
C PRO A 137 -2.08 12.23 -11.77
N ALA A 138 -2.29 13.12 -12.74
CA ALA A 138 -3.60 13.27 -13.37
C ALA A 138 -4.07 11.99 -14.10
N GLU A 139 -3.17 11.28 -14.77
CA GLU A 139 -3.48 10.00 -15.40
C GLU A 139 -3.81 8.90 -14.38
N VAL A 140 -3.07 8.85 -13.26
CA VAL A 140 -3.29 7.87 -12.20
C VAL A 140 -4.69 8.03 -11.61
N VAL A 141 -5.08 9.27 -11.32
CA VAL A 141 -6.37 9.61 -10.71
C VAL A 141 -7.52 9.48 -11.70
N GLY A 142 -7.36 10.04 -12.90
CA GLY A 142 -8.38 10.03 -13.96
C GLY A 142 -8.79 8.64 -14.43
N SER A 143 -7.91 7.65 -14.28
CA SER A 143 -8.20 6.25 -14.62
C SER A 143 -9.34 5.60 -13.81
N ARG A 144 -9.88 6.27 -12.78
CA ARG A 144 -10.95 5.76 -11.90
C ARG A 144 -12.24 6.58 -11.93
N THR A 145 -12.22 7.81 -12.46
CA THR A 145 -13.37 8.74 -12.46
C THR A 145 -14.24 8.67 -13.72
N THR A 146 -13.78 8.00 -14.77
CA THR A 146 -14.47 7.97 -16.08
C THR A 146 -15.82 7.24 -16.09
N TYR A 147 -16.24 6.57 -15.01
CA TYR A 147 -17.33 5.60 -15.07
C TYR A 147 -18.70 6.02 -14.49
N TYR A 148 -18.85 7.11 -13.70
CA TYR A 148 -20.13 7.32 -12.98
C TYR A 148 -20.67 8.75 -12.70
N ALA A 149 -20.04 9.86 -13.10
CA ALA A 149 -20.44 11.15 -12.50
C ALA A 149 -21.73 11.80 -13.05
N THR A 150 -22.76 11.96 -12.17
CA THR A 150 -23.85 12.94 -12.28
C THR A 150 -23.54 14.23 -11.49
N LYS A 151 -24.36 15.29 -11.51
CA LYS A 151 -24.08 16.55 -10.76
C LYS A 151 -23.91 16.39 -9.24
N SER A 152 -24.64 15.47 -8.60
CA SER A 152 -24.43 15.14 -7.17
C SER A 152 -23.09 14.43 -6.91
N ASP A 153 -22.43 13.99 -7.98
CA ASP A 153 -21.17 13.27 -7.99
C ASP A 153 -19.96 14.21 -8.18
N GLU A 154 -20.15 15.50 -8.53
CA GLU A 154 -19.05 16.44 -8.77
C GLU A 154 -18.23 16.70 -7.49
N ASP A 155 -18.88 16.98 -6.36
CA ASP A 155 -18.20 17.14 -5.07
C ASP A 155 -17.49 15.85 -4.62
N GLN A 156 -18.11 14.70 -4.89
CA GLN A 156 -17.54 13.41 -4.56
C GLN A 156 -16.32 13.09 -5.44
N ARG A 157 -16.42 13.38 -6.73
CA ARG A 157 -15.33 13.31 -7.71
C ARG A 157 -14.18 14.21 -7.31
N ARG A 158 -14.43 15.48 -6.99
CA ARG A 158 -13.40 16.44 -6.56
C ARG A 158 -12.69 16.00 -5.29
N ARG A 159 -13.43 15.54 -4.27
CA ARG A 159 -12.84 14.94 -3.05
C ARG A 159 -11.97 13.74 -3.38
N TYR A 160 -12.48 12.87 -4.26
CA TYR A 160 -11.77 11.69 -4.72
C TYR A 160 -10.47 12.03 -5.43
N GLU A 161 -10.51 12.96 -6.37
CA GLU A 161 -9.35 13.45 -7.10
C GLU A 161 -8.31 14.03 -6.14
N THR A 162 -8.76 14.92 -5.24
CA THR A 162 -7.90 15.58 -4.25
C THR A 162 -7.16 14.57 -3.36
N PHE A 163 -7.87 13.62 -2.73
CA PHE A 163 -7.18 12.69 -1.83
C PHE A 163 -6.30 11.68 -2.59
N ASN A 164 -6.62 11.31 -3.84
CA ASN A 164 -5.76 10.40 -4.60
C ASN A 164 -4.51 11.11 -5.14
N VAL A 165 -4.57 12.39 -5.51
CA VAL A 165 -3.36 13.18 -5.81
C VAL A 165 -2.48 13.29 -4.57
N ALA A 166 -3.05 13.60 -3.40
CA ALA A 166 -2.31 13.65 -2.14
C ALA A 166 -1.63 12.30 -1.81
N ARG A 167 -2.34 11.19 -2.01
CA ARG A 167 -1.76 9.84 -1.88
C ARG A 167 -0.62 9.62 -2.87
N TRP A 168 -0.80 10.00 -4.13
CA TRP A 168 0.24 9.88 -5.15
C TRP A 168 1.51 10.64 -4.72
N VAL A 169 1.38 11.90 -4.30
CA VAL A 169 2.50 12.75 -3.84
C VAL A 169 3.24 12.08 -2.69
N ASN A 170 2.51 11.70 -1.63
CA ASN A 170 3.13 11.11 -0.44
C ASN A 170 3.86 9.79 -0.75
N ASN A 171 3.24 8.92 -1.56
CA ASN A 171 3.84 7.63 -1.91
C ASN A 171 5.08 7.80 -2.80
N SER A 172 5.04 8.75 -3.74
CA SER A 172 6.16 9.10 -4.60
C SER A 172 7.35 9.64 -3.80
N LEU A 173 7.12 10.59 -2.90
CA LEU A 173 8.15 11.19 -2.05
C LEU A 173 8.77 10.19 -1.08
N ILE A 174 7.94 9.40 -0.39
CA ILE A 174 8.44 8.37 0.54
C ILE A 174 9.26 7.33 -0.22
N SER A 175 8.73 6.77 -1.31
CA SER A 175 9.44 5.74 -2.05
C SER A 175 10.74 6.25 -2.66
N GLU A 176 10.77 7.50 -3.12
CA GLU A 176 12.01 8.08 -3.62
C GLU A 176 13.02 8.24 -2.47
N ARG A 177 12.66 8.90 -1.37
CA ARG A 177 13.57 9.13 -0.25
C ARG A 177 14.12 7.84 0.35
N GLU A 178 13.25 6.85 0.55
CA GLU A 178 13.58 5.55 1.15
C GLU A 178 14.47 4.70 0.24
N THR A 179 14.65 5.02 -1.04
CA THR A 179 15.50 4.25 -1.97
C THR A 179 16.79 4.95 -2.36
N ARG A 180 17.04 6.17 -1.85
CA ARG A 180 18.30 6.88 -2.10
C ARG A 180 19.49 6.06 -1.62
N GLY A 181 20.57 6.07 -2.41
CA GLY A 181 21.81 5.35 -2.10
C GLY A 181 21.82 3.88 -2.51
N ASP A 182 20.69 3.31 -2.93
CA ASP A 182 20.63 1.97 -3.53
C ASP A 182 20.66 2.03 -5.07
N VAL A 183 20.95 0.90 -5.71
CA VAL A 183 20.80 0.76 -7.16
C VAL A 183 19.32 0.80 -7.52
N ARG A 184 18.91 1.80 -8.29
CA ARG A 184 17.51 2.04 -8.63
C ARG A 184 17.33 2.62 -10.02
N THR A 185 16.18 2.37 -10.63
CA THR A 185 15.76 2.95 -11.90
C THR A 185 14.33 3.47 -11.82
N PHE A 186 14.01 4.42 -12.69
CA PHE A 186 12.67 4.96 -12.87
C PHE A 186 12.22 4.71 -14.32
N VAL A 187 10.96 4.30 -14.49
CA VAL A 187 10.41 3.90 -15.78
C VAL A 187 9.07 4.59 -16.01
N PRO A 188 8.97 5.55 -16.94
CA PRO A 188 7.71 6.11 -17.39
C PRO A 188 6.86 5.02 -18.04
N TYR A 189 5.61 4.92 -17.58
CA TYR A 189 4.64 3.98 -18.13
C TYR A 189 4.37 4.24 -19.61
N SER A 190 4.44 5.50 -20.03
CA SER A 190 4.34 5.92 -21.42
C SER A 190 5.33 5.20 -22.31
N ASP A 191 6.59 5.18 -21.90
CA ASP A 191 7.71 4.72 -22.70
C ASP A 191 7.66 3.19 -22.81
N LEU A 192 7.28 2.52 -21.71
CA LEU A 192 7.07 1.08 -21.69
C LEU A 192 5.95 0.63 -22.64
N LEU A 193 4.92 1.44 -22.84
CA LEU A 193 3.83 1.13 -23.76
C LEU A 193 4.15 1.46 -25.22
N ASP A 194 5.00 2.46 -25.45
CA ASP A 194 5.41 2.91 -26.78
C ASP A 194 6.40 1.92 -27.41
N ASP A 195 7.52 1.66 -26.72
CA ASP A 195 8.46 0.61 -27.10
C ASP A 195 9.14 0.03 -25.85
N TRP A 196 8.71 -1.17 -25.47
CA TRP A 196 9.18 -1.83 -24.27
C TRP A 196 10.64 -2.31 -24.36
N ARG A 197 11.15 -2.60 -25.57
CA ARG A 197 12.49 -3.19 -25.77
C ARG A 197 13.62 -2.25 -25.33
N PRO A 198 13.73 -0.99 -25.82
CA PRO A 198 14.78 -0.08 -25.37
C PRO A 198 14.64 0.26 -23.89
N VAL A 199 13.41 0.32 -23.37
CA VAL A 199 13.16 0.54 -21.94
C VAL A 199 13.71 -0.62 -21.10
N LEU A 200 13.38 -1.87 -21.45
CA LEU A 200 13.87 -3.04 -20.71
C LEU A 200 15.37 -3.26 -20.90
N ALA A 201 15.94 -2.95 -22.06
CA ALA A 201 17.39 -2.95 -22.26
C ALA A 201 18.09 -1.95 -21.31
N ARG A 202 17.57 -0.72 -21.18
CA ARG A 202 18.05 0.27 -20.22
C ARG A 202 17.90 -0.22 -18.78
N VAL A 203 16.75 -0.79 -18.42
CA VAL A 203 16.52 -1.35 -17.07
C VAL A 203 17.51 -2.47 -16.77
N ALA A 204 17.83 -3.33 -17.75
CA ALA A 204 18.82 -4.38 -17.57
C ALA A 204 20.22 -3.83 -17.30
N ASP A 205 20.63 -2.80 -18.04
CA ASP A 205 21.92 -2.14 -17.83
C ASP A 205 21.99 -1.44 -16.46
N GLU A 206 21.03 -0.55 -16.16
CA GLU A 206 21.01 0.24 -14.93
C GLU A 206 20.89 -0.62 -13.66
N LEU A 207 20.13 -1.71 -13.73
CA LEU A 207 19.94 -2.62 -12.60
C LEU A 207 20.85 -3.84 -12.64
N GLY A 208 21.74 -3.99 -13.64
CA GLY A 208 22.60 -5.17 -13.80
C GLY A 208 21.81 -6.49 -13.83
N LEU A 209 20.75 -6.53 -14.66
CA LEU A 209 19.91 -7.71 -14.86
C LEU A 209 20.28 -8.45 -16.14
N THR A 210 19.99 -9.74 -16.18
CA THR A 210 20.08 -10.56 -17.39
C THR A 210 18.71 -11.10 -17.76
N PHE A 211 18.41 -11.11 -19.05
CA PHE A 211 17.19 -11.70 -19.60
C PHE A 211 17.53 -12.97 -20.36
N ASP A 212 16.55 -13.87 -20.46
CA ASP A 212 16.68 -15.11 -21.23
C ASP A 212 16.52 -14.92 -22.75
N SER A 213 16.23 -13.69 -23.16
CA SER A 213 15.87 -13.31 -24.52
C SER A 213 16.70 -12.12 -25.00
N ASP A 214 17.06 -12.12 -26.28
CA ASP A 214 17.67 -10.97 -26.94
C ASP A 214 16.59 -9.92 -27.22
N LEU A 215 16.83 -8.69 -26.75
CA LEU A 215 15.92 -7.56 -26.88
C LEU A 215 16.11 -6.78 -28.18
N THR A 216 17.01 -7.19 -29.07
CA THR A 216 17.17 -6.55 -30.39
C THR A 216 15.85 -6.58 -31.18
N ALA A 217 15.57 -5.51 -31.92
CA ALA A 217 14.31 -5.37 -32.65
C ALA A 217 14.20 -6.39 -33.79
N GLY A 218 13.13 -7.19 -33.80
CA GLY A 218 12.76 -8.01 -34.97
C GLY A 218 12.16 -9.38 -34.70
N SER A 219 12.38 -9.97 -33.51
CA SER A 219 11.74 -11.24 -33.12
C SER A 219 10.53 -11.00 -32.21
N HIS A 220 9.44 -11.75 -32.44
CA HIS A 220 8.28 -11.76 -31.53
C HIS A 220 8.69 -12.35 -30.19
N HIS A 221 8.19 -11.75 -29.11
CA HIS A 221 8.42 -12.17 -27.73
C HIS A 221 7.07 -12.16 -26.98
N PRO A 222 6.84 -13.04 -25.97
CA PRO A 222 5.60 -13.03 -25.18
C PRO A 222 5.23 -11.67 -24.55
N VAL A 223 6.21 -10.78 -24.36
CA VAL A 223 5.98 -9.41 -23.89
C VAL A 223 5.17 -8.58 -24.92
N ASP A 224 5.32 -8.84 -26.22
CA ASP A 224 4.55 -8.16 -27.28
C ASP A 224 3.04 -8.41 -27.14
N ASP A 225 2.65 -9.63 -26.74
CA ASP A 225 1.25 -9.97 -26.50
C ASP A 225 0.79 -9.51 -25.10
N PHE A 226 1.73 -9.45 -24.15
CA PHE A 226 1.46 -9.09 -22.76
C PHE A 226 1.28 -7.59 -22.56
N ILE A 227 2.02 -6.72 -23.24
CA ILE A 227 1.81 -5.28 -23.18
C ILE A 227 0.70 -4.92 -24.18
N ASP A 228 -0.40 -4.32 -23.71
CA ASP A 228 -1.46 -3.79 -24.60
C ASP A 228 -1.35 -2.27 -24.64
N PRO A 229 -0.82 -1.69 -25.73
CA PRO A 229 -0.76 -0.24 -25.92
C PRO A 229 -2.15 0.43 -25.85
N GLY A 230 -3.20 -0.32 -26.19
CA GLY A 230 -4.60 0.10 -26.11
C GLY A 230 -5.09 0.36 -24.69
N LEU A 231 -4.33 0.04 -23.64
CA LEU A 231 -4.64 0.39 -22.26
C LEU A 231 -4.37 1.89 -21.94
N ARG A 232 -3.68 2.62 -22.82
CA ARG A 232 -3.43 4.08 -22.70
C ARG A 232 -4.16 4.89 -23.77
N ARG A 233 -5.44 4.59 -24.00
CA ARG A 233 -6.27 5.34 -24.96
C ARG A 233 -6.80 6.68 -24.43
N HIS A 234 -6.68 6.94 -23.13
CA HIS A 234 -7.06 8.22 -22.52
C HIS A 234 -5.89 8.83 -21.76
N THR A 235 -5.34 9.91 -22.30
CA THR A 235 -4.34 10.75 -21.64
C THR A 235 -5.07 11.82 -20.85
N VAL A 236 -5.22 11.60 -19.54
CA VAL A 236 -5.84 12.57 -18.63
C VAL A 236 -4.78 13.57 -18.18
N SER A 237 -5.10 14.85 -18.29
CA SER A 237 -4.27 15.99 -17.94
C SER A 237 -4.82 16.71 -16.69
N TRP A 238 -4.13 17.77 -16.24
CA TRP A 238 -4.64 18.61 -15.16
C TRP A 238 -5.92 19.38 -15.51
N ASP A 239 -6.24 19.52 -16.80
CA ASP A 239 -7.47 20.17 -17.27
C ASP A 239 -8.70 19.27 -17.07
N ASP A 240 -8.48 17.97 -16.88
CA ASP A 240 -9.53 16.95 -16.74
C ASP A 240 -9.89 16.62 -15.29
N ILE A 241 -9.14 17.13 -14.30
CA ILE A 241 -9.37 16.90 -12.87
C ILE A 241 -9.32 18.19 -12.05
N GLU A 242 -10.08 18.24 -10.97
CA GLU A 242 -10.17 19.40 -10.11
C GLU A 242 -9.56 19.14 -8.73
N VAL A 243 -8.44 19.81 -8.46
CA VAL A 243 -7.72 19.73 -7.18
C VAL A 243 -7.22 21.13 -6.77
N PRO A 244 -6.97 21.39 -5.47
CA PRO A 244 -6.40 22.67 -5.04
C PRO A 244 -5.05 22.96 -5.72
N ASP A 245 -4.83 24.22 -6.12
CA ASP A 245 -3.64 24.62 -6.89
C ASP A 245 -2.33 24.29 -6.18
N ALA A 246 -2.22 24.56 -4.88
CA ALA A 246 -1.03 24.21 -4.10
C ALA A 246 -0.70 22.71 -4.15
N LEU A 247 -1.72 21.83 -4.16
CA LEU A 247 -1.51 20.39 -4.29
C LEU A 247 -1.14 19.99 -5.73
N ARG A 248 -1.75 20.62 -6.73
CA ARG A 248 -1.41 20.44 -8.15
C ARG A 248 0.04 20.80 -8.42
N GLU A 249 0.49 21.97 -7.94
CA GLU A 249 1.85 22.48 -8.11
C GLU A 249 2.89 21.53 -7.52
N VAL A 250 2.70 21.09 -6.26
CA VAL A 250 3.58 20.11 -5.63
C VAL A 250 3.57 18.78 -6.39
N ALA A 251 2.40 18.29 -6.83
CA ALA A 251 2.31 17.04 -7.58
C ALA A 251 3.01 17.12 -8.94
N GLN A 252 2.87 18.23 -9.65
CA GLN A 252 3.54 18.49 -10.91
C GLN A 252 5.06 18.54 -10.72
N GLU A 253 5.54 19.25 -9.70
CA GLU A 253 6.96 19.33 -9.41
C GLU A 253 7.56 17.96 -9.06
N VAL A 254 6.88 17.17 -8.22
CA VAL A 254 7.33 15.80 -7.89
C VAL A 254 7.41 14.94 -9.16
N TRP A 255 6.43 15.06 -10.06
CA TRP A 255 6.45 14.37 -11.35
C TRP A 255 7.67 14.80 -12.19
N ASP A 256 7.85 16.10 -12.41
CA ASP A 256 8.93 16.62 -13.25
C ASP A 256 10.31 16.23 -12.71
N VAL A 257 10.49 16.26 -11.38
CA VAL A 257 11.76 15.87 -10.76
C VAL A 257 11.99 14.36 -10.83
N GLN A 258 10.94 13.53 -10.71
CA GLN A 258 11.06 12.08 -10.94
C GLN A 258 11.42 11.76 -12.40
N MET A 259 10.97 12.56 -13.36
CA MET A 259 11.39 12.44 -14.77
C MET A 259 12.89 12.79 -14.95
N VAL A 260 13.42 13.77 -14.20
CA VAL A 260 14.88 14.01 -14.15
C VAL A 260 15.63 12.79 -13.62
N LEU A 261 15.15 12.18 -12.52
CA LEU A 261 15.74 10.95 -11.98
C LEU A 261 15.72 9.80 -12.99
N CYS A 262 14.66 9.67 -13.79
CA CYS A 262 14.62 8.70 -14.90
C CYS A 262 15.74 8.93 -15.92
N GLY A 263 16.03 10.19 -16.27
CA GLY A 263 17.10 10.53 -17.20
C GLY A 263 18.52 10.29 -16.65
N HIS A 264 18.68 10.24 -15.31
CA HIS A 264 19.96 10.17 -14.62
C HIS A 264 20.15 8.84 -13.85
N ALA A 265 19.63 7.72 -14.37
CA ALA A 265 19.74 6.38 -13.77
C ALA A 265 19.38 6.35 -12.26
N GLY A 266 18.36 7.12 -11.89
CA GLY A 266 17.83 7.20 -10.53
C GLY A 266 18.66 8.00 -9.52
N ALA A 267 19.74 8.67 -9.91
CA ALA A 267 20.60 9.41 -8.97
C ALA A 267 20.90 10.83 -9.45
N ASP A 268 20.35 11.82 -8.74
CA ASP A 268 20.67 13.24 -8.93
C ASP A 268 20.49 13.98 -7.60
N ALA A 269 21.54 14.68 -7.15
CA ALA A 269 21.56 15.37 -5.86
C ALA A 269 20.61 16.57 -5.84
N ALA A 270 20.59 17.37 -6.93
CA ALA A 270 19.70 18.53 -7.03
C ALA A 270 18.23 18.10 -7.11
N ALA A 271 17.93 17.00 -7.81
CA ALA A 271 16.61 16.40 -7.82
C ALA A 271 16.19 15.94 -6.41
N SER A 272 17.10 15.31 -5.66
CA SER A 272 16.84 14.86 -4.29
C SER A 272 16.52 16.03 -3.36
N GLU A 273 17.29 17.12 -3.42
CA GLU A 273 17.04 18.35 -2.64
C GLU A 273 15.70 19.00 -3.01
N ARG A 274 15.35 19.04 -4.31
CA ARG A 274 14.06 19.56 -4.76
C ARG A 274 12.89 18.72 -4.25
N LEU A 275 13.02 17.40 -4.22
CA LEU A 275 12.00 16.51 -3.66
C LEU A 275 11.87 16.65 -2.14
N ASP A 276 12.96 16.90 -1.42
CA ASP A 276 12.91 17.20 0.01
C ASP A 276 12.15 18.52 0.27
N ALA A 277 12.44 19.57 -0.51
CA ALA A 277 11.69 20.83 -0.42
C ALA A 277 10.20 20.67 -0.81
N ALA A 278 9.89 19.82 -1.79
CA ALA A 278 8.51 19.50 -2.16
C ALA A 278 7.79 18.72 -1.05
N ALA A 279 8.48 17.85 -0.31
CA ALA A 279 7.93 17.16 0.85
C ALA A 279 7.59 18.11 1.99
N GLU A 280 8.44 19.10 2.28
CA GLU A 280 8.16 20.14 3.28
C GLU A 280 6.90 20.96 2.90
N ARG A 281 6.78 21.38 1.63
CA ARG A 281 5.58 22.08 1.14
C ARG A 281 4.33 21.20 1.24
N TYR A 282 4.44 19.91 0.90
CA TYR A 282 3.34 18.97 1.02
C TYR A 282 2.88 18.79 2.48
N GLU A 283 3.83 18.70 3.42
CA GLU A 283 3.55 18.64 4.85
C GLU A 283 2.79 19.89 5.33
N GLN A 284 3.21 21.06 4.88
CA GLN A 284 2.53 22.32 5.17
C GLN A 284 1.08 22.32 4.65
N ILE A 285 0.85 21.89 3.40
CA ILE A 285 -0.50 21.76 2.82
C ILE A 285 -1.40 20.88 3.69
N LEU A 286 -0.89 19.73 4.17
CA LEU A 286 -1.65 18.84 5.04
C LEU A 286 -1.93 19.45 6.41
N ALA A 287 -0.95 20.15 7.00
CA ALA A 287 -1.11 20.81 8.29
C ALA A 287 -2.17 21.91 8.23
N GLU A 288 -2.13 22.74 7.19
CA GLU A 288 -3.12 23.79 6.92
C GLU A 288 -4.51 23.21 6.66
N ALA A 289 -4.62 22.18 5.81
CA ALA A 289 -5.88 21.50 5.56
C ALA A 289 -6.49 20.90 6.83
N ALA A 290 -5.66 20.33 7.71
CA ALA A 290 -6.10 19.81 9.01
C ALA A 290 -6.55 20.91 9.97
N ALA A 291 -5.87 22.07 9.97
CA ALA A 291 -6.25 23.23 10.79
C ALA A 291 -7.57 23.84 10.31
N VAL A 292 -7.75 24.02 9.00
CA VAL A 292 -8.99 24.51 8.40
C VAL A 292 -10.16 23.56 8.65
N SER A 293 -9.90 22.24 8.60
CA SER A 293 -10.93 21.21 8.81
C SER A 293 -11.19 20.88 10.29
N HIS A 294 -10.66 21.67 11.24
CA HIS A 294 -10.69 21.35 12.67
C HIS A 294 -12.11 21.10 13.19
N ASP A 295 -13.01 22.07 12.98
CA ASP A 295 -14.38 22.01 13.50
C ASP A 295 -15.18 20.88 12.84
N THR A 296 -15.13 20.78 11.51
CA THR A 296 -15.81 19.71 10.76
C THR A 296 -15.34 18.31 11.17
N THR A 297 -14.02 18.13 11.38
CA THR A 297 -13.46 16.85 11.84
C THR A 297 -13.88 16.55 13.28
N GLY A 298 -13.96 17.58 14.13
CA GLY A 298 -14.45 17.50 15.49
C GLY A 298 -15.91 17.02 15.55
N GLU A 299 -16.78 17.63 14.76
CA GLU A 299 -18.18 17.26 14.63
C GLU A 299 -18.36 15.80 14.19
N ILE A 300 -17.68 15.38 13.12
CA ILE A 300 -17.72 13.99 12.61
C ILE A 300 -17.28 13.01 13.70
N ARG A 301 -16.20 13.32 14.43
CA ARG A 301 -15.69 12.46 15.50
C ARG A 301 -16.68 12.33 16.65
N ASP A 302 -17.29 13.44 17.05
CA ASP A 302 -18.25 13.47 18.15
C ASP A 302 -19.54 12.75 17.78
N GLU A 303 -20.01 12.88 16.54
CA GLU A 303 -21.12 12.11 15.99
C GLU A 303 -20.84 10.60 15.99
N ALA A 304 -19.67 10.19 15.49
CA ALA A 304 -19.25 8.79 15.51
C ALA A 304 -19.18 8.23 16.94
N ARG A 305 -18.66 9.03 17.90
CA ARG A 305 -18.63 8.66 19.32
C ARG A 305 -20.03 8.52 19.90
N ARG A 306 -20.96 9.43 19.57
CA ARG A 306 -22.37 9.35 20.00
C ARG A 306 -23.07 8.13 19.40
N ALA A 307 -22.85 7.83 18.12
CA ALA A 307 -23.40 6.66 17.45
C ALA A 307 -22.91 5.35 18.09
N GLY A 308 -21.60 5.20 18.26
CA GLY A 308 -21.03 4.01 18.91
C GLY A 308 -21.51 3.83 20.36
N ALA A 309 -21.72 4.92 21.11
CA ALA A 309 -22.30 4.86 22.45
C ALA A 309 -23.77 4.39 22.44
N ARG A 310 -24.57 4.78 21.43
CA ARG A 310 -25.95 4.29 21.26
C ARG A 310 -25.98 2.81 20.92
N GLU A 311 -25.17 2.37 19.96
CA GLU A 311 -25.08 0.95 19.57
C GLU A 311 -24.65 0.06 20.74
N ALA A 312 -23.66 0.50 21.52
CA ALA A 312 -23.22 -0.23 22.71
C ALA A 312 -24.35 -0.37 23.76
N ARG A 313 -25.15 0.67 23.97
CA ARG A 313 -26.32 0.63 24.88
C ARG A 313 -27.40 -0.32 24.36
N GLU A 314 -27.70 -0.30 23.07
CA GLU A 314 -28.68 -1.21 22.46
C GLU A 314 -28.24 -2.68 22.53
N GLN A 315 -26.95 -2.96 22.29
CA GLN A 315 -26.39 -4.29 22.43
C GLN A 315 -26.42 -4.78 23.89
N ALA A 316 -26.13 -3.89 24.84
CA ALA A 316 -26.23 -4.20 26.27
C ALA A 316 -27.69 -4.47 26.71
N GLY A 317 -28.66 -3.70 26.21
CA GLY A 317 -30.09 -3.93 26.46
C GLY A 317 -30.59 -5.28 25.90
N LYS A 318 -30.16 -5.64 24.68
CA LYS A 318 -30.49 -6.94 24.05
C LYS A 318 -29.81 -8.13 24.76
N ALA A 319 -28.62 -7.94 25.33
CA ALA A 319 -27.93 -8.96 26.12
C ALA A 319 -28.54 -9.12 27.53
N GLY A 320 -29.00 -8.01 28.15
CA GLY A 320 -29.69 -8.01 29.44
C GLY A 320 -31.09 -8.66 29.39
N GLY A 321 -31.79 -8.56 28.26
CA GLY A 321 -33.10 -9.22 28.05
C GLY A 321 -33.05 -10.74 27.86
N ARG A 322 -31.86 -11.36 27.81
CA ARG A 322 -31.69 -12.83 27.67
C ARG A 322 -31.36 -13.56 28.98
N GLN A 323 -31.29 -12.88 30.12
CA GLN A 323 -31.30 -13.55 31.42
C GLN A 323 -32.74 -13.59 31.94
N GLY A 324 -33.43 -14.70 31.63
CA GLY A 324 -34.64 -15.08 32.31
C GLY A 324 -34.41 -15.21 33.81
N SER A 325 -35.40 -14.75 34.56
CA SER A 325 -35.53 -14.61 36.00
C SER A 325 -34.78 -15.65 36.86
N PRO A 326 -34.01 -15.21 37.88
CA PRO A 326 -33.87 -15.95 39.11
C PRO A 326 -34.92 -15.46 40.10
N SER A 327 -35.93 -16.28 40.34
CA SER A 327 -36.76 -16.18 41.54
C SER A 327 -35.91 -16.47 42.78
N GLY A 328 -35.91 -15.57 43.76
CA GLY A 328 -35.65 -15.94 45.16
C GLY A 328 -34.61 -15.12 45.92
N LEU A 329 -35.13 -14.31 46.85
CA LEU A 329 -34.69 -14.11 48.25
C LEU A 329 -33.43 -13.26 48.56
N GLY A 330 -33.69 -12.10 49.18
CA GLY A 330 -33.03 -11.69 50.44
C GLY A 330 -32.24 -10.37 50.40
N PRO A 331 -32.46 -9.43 51.34
CA PRO A 331 -31.77 -8.14 51.39
C PRO A 331 -30.43 -8.27 52.13
N GLY A 332 -29.33 -8.01 51.43
CA GLY A 332 -27.98 -7.97 51.99
C GLY A 332 -27.30 -6.65 51.65
N SER A 333 -27.08 -5.83 52.68
CA SER A 333 -26.31 -4.59 52.67
C SER A 333 -24.95 -4.75 52.02
N GLY A 334 -24.63 -3.88 51.05
CA GLY A 334 -23.31 -3.82 50.43
C GLY A 334 -23.09 -2.45 49.82
N SER A 335 -22.12 -1.73 50.38
CA SER A 335 -21.65 -0.40 50.04
C SER A 335 -21.68 -0.06 48.55
N ASP A 336 -22.44 0.99 48.25
CA ASP A 336 -22.43 1.75 47.01
C ASP A 336 -21.03 2.40 46.82
N ARG A 337 -20.26 1.91 45.85
CA ARG A 337 -19.02 2.58 45.39
C ARG A 337 -19.01 2.65 43.87
N ALA A 338 -19.63 3.72 43.39
CA ALA A 338 -19.28 4.52 42.21
C ALA A 338 -18.51 3.81 41.08
N LEU A 339 -19.26 3.33 40.08
CA LEU A 339 -18.80 3.20 38.69
C LEU A 339 -18.82 4.58 38.03
N ARG A 340 -17.90 5.45 38.45
CA ARG A 340 -17.46 6.62 37.67
C ARG A 340 -15.95 6.51 37.60
N ASP A 341 -15.43 6.68 36.39
CA ASP A 341 -14.03 6.51 35.97
C ASP A 341 -13.61 5.06 35.62
N VAL A 342 -14.07 4.62 34.45
CA VAL A 342 -13.34 3.63 33.65
C VAL A 342 -12.88 4.35 32.38
N ASN A 343 -11.57 4.59 32.28
CA ASN A 343 -10.95 5.17 31.08
C ASN A 343 -11.18 4.22 29.90
N GLY A 344 -11.51 4.75 28.72
CA GLY A 344 -11.86 3.97 27.51
C GLY A 344 -10.80 2.93 27.10
N ARG A 345 -9.54 3.11 27.51
CA ARG A 345 -8.47 2.12 27.32
C ARG A 345 -8.64 0.84 28.15
N GLU A 346 -9.22 0.92 29.35
CA GLU A 346 -9.47 -0.25 30.19
C GLU A 346 -10.68 -1.05 29.71
N LEU A 347 -11.69 -0.38 29.15
CA LEU A 347 -12.86 -1.02 28.56
C LEU A 347 -12.45 -1.90 27.36
N VAL A 348 -11.58 -1.39 26.49
CA VAL A 348 -11.05 -2.13 25.33
C VAL A 348 -10.18 -3.32 25.77
N ARG A 349 -9.36 -3.14 26.82
CA ARG A 349 -8.54 -4.22 27.39
C ARG A 349 -9.39 -5.34 28.01
N GLU A 350 -10.51 -4.99 28.64
CA GLU A 350 -11.37 -5.97 29.30
C GLU A 350 -12.27 -6.73 28.32
N VAL A 351 -12.70 -6.07 27.23
CA VAL A 351 -13.34 -6.72 26.08
C VAL A 351 -12.38 -7.69 25.38
N GLY A 352 -11.11 -7.30 25.20
CA GLY A 352 -10.07 -8.15 24.63
C GLY A 352 -9.77 -9.41 25.45
N LYS A 353 -9.70 -9.31 26.79
CA LYS A 353 -9.50 -10.47 27.67
C LYS A 353 -10.67 -11.47 27.65
N ARG A 354 -11.91 -10.98 27.50
CA ARG A 354 -13.11 -11.84 27.41
C ARG A 354 -13.19 -12.61 26.09
N ALA A 355 -12.73 -12.01 24.99
CA ALA A 355 -12.59 -12.69 23.69
C ALA A 355 -11.51 -13.79 23.73
N ALA A 356 -10.35 -13.52 24.36
CA ALA A 356 -9.27 -14.50 24.50
C ALA A 356 -9.65 -15.72 25.37
N ARG A 357 -10.51 -15.54 26.39
CA ARG A 357 -11.03 -16.64 27.21
C ARG A 357 -12.03 -17.54 26.48
N ARG A 358 -12.77 -17.02 25.48
CA ARG A 358 -13.69 -17.83 24.66
C ARG A 358 -12.97 -18.72 23.64
N LEU A 359 -11.78 -18.31 23.19
CA LEU A 359 -10.96 -19.07 22.24
C LEU A 359 -10.10 -20.18 22.89
N ARG A 360 -10.12 -20.31 24.22
CA ARG A 360 -9.32 -21.30 24.98
C ARG A 360 -10.11 -22.49 25.53
N ARG A 361 -11.39 -22.67 25.16
CA ARG A 361 -12.15 -23.87 25.57
C ARG A 361 -11.88 -25.03 24.60
N PRO A 362 -11.37 -26.19 25.06
CA PRO A 362 -11.20 -27.35 24.20
C PRO A 362 -12.56 -27.97 23.87
N SER A 363 -12.71 -28.40 22.62
CA SER A 363 -13.93 -29.04 22.09
C SER A 363 -14.16 -30.42 22.75
N PRO A 364 -15.40 -30.79 23.11
CA PRO A 364 -15.66 -32.09 23.71
C PRO A 364 -15.52 -33.22 22.68
N ARG A 365 -14.80 -34.28 23.07
CA ARG A 365 -14.65 -35.54 22.30
C ARG A 365 -16.02 -36.19 22.10
N LYS A 366 -16.36 -36.53 20.86
CA LYS A 366 -17.47 -37.45 20.55
C LYS A 366 -17.01 -38.88 20.80
N HIS A 367 -17.60 -39.54 21.81
CA HIS A 367 -17.58 -41.00 21.91
C HIS A 367 -18.55 -41.56 20.87
N GLY A 368 -18.07 -42.52 20.07
CA GLY A 368 -18.88 -43.39 19.24
C GLY A 368 -18.93 -44.79 19.85
N GLU A 369 -20.13 -45.22 20.21
CA GLU A 369 -20.64 -46.60 20.21
C GLU A 369 -21.85 -46.51 19.26
N GLY A 370 -22.17 -47.41 18.33
CA GLY A 370 -21.81 -48.79 18.08
C GLY A 370 -23.08 -49.45 17.54
N ALA A 371 -23.11 -49.80 16.25
CA ALA A 371 -23.91 -50.84 15.59
C ALA A 371 -23.71 -50.72 14.07
#